data_AF-A0A158DTB7-F1
#
_entry.id   AF-A0A158DTB7-F1
#
_cell.length_a   1.000
_cell.length_b   1.000
_cell.length_c   1.000
_cell.angle_alpha   90.00
_cell.angle_beta   90.00
_cell.angle_gamma   90.00
#
_symmetry.space_group_name_H-M   'P 1'
#
loop_
_entity.id
_entity.type
_entity.pdbx_description
1 polymer ?
#
loop_
_entity_poly.entity_id
_entity_poly.type
_entity_poly.pdbx_seq_one_letter_code
_entity_poly.pdbx_strand_id
1 'polypeptide(L)'
;MHSYLSASEIKQFIEQRFPRLVPKVNGKSDSYYLDHVREKRDSTRILRVKRRSCEIKLVVSTPKGGRLARQGEVISNTDTLASIIADEIALFESGRAIASPLAAINSPKAAVCSPRPSSDQRAVALVSGDTAFQFDRDENGVDPFLRLLYYWEIRNASGEIAGRYVGKAADGSRPWRRYPRRVENLLRGDSYGRSIHHALAESVLQRHRAKVTFLCNVPSDADIDTWEKHAIAVLDCYGNRPDQRNRTAGRQLSEKIVPQALVQALTALRA
;
A
#
# COMPACT_ATOMS: atom_id res chain seq x y z
N MET A 1 -8.40 -26.68 -27.50
CA MET A 1 -8.93 -25.38 -26.99
C MET A 1 -9.24 -25.55 -25.52
N HIS A 2 -8.52 -24.89 -24.62
CA HIS A 2 -8.90 -24.88 -23.21
C HIS A 2 -10.00 -23.84 -23.02
N SER A 3 -11.22 -24.28 -22.72
CA SER A 3 -12.32 -23.38 -22.36
C SER A 3 -12.07 -22.86 -20.95
N TYR A 4 -11.98 -21.54 -20.79
CA TYR A 4 -11.87 -20.92 -19.48
C TYR A 4 -13.28 -20.62 -18.95
N LEU A 5 -13.47 -20.77 -17.63
CA LEU A 5 -14.72 -20.35 -16.99
C LEU A 5 -14.86 -18.82 -17.11
N SER A 6 -16.01 -18.35 -17.58
CA SER A 6 -16.38 -16.95 -17.55
C SER A 6 -16.60 -16.46 -16.12
N ALA A 7 -16.53 -15.13 -15.92
CA ALA A 7 -16.82 -14.53 -14.62
C ALA A 7 -18.24 -14.87 -14.11
N SER A 8 -19.20 -15.02 -15.03
CA SER A 8 -20.58 -15.41 -14.70
C SER A 8 -20.68 -16.86 -14.25
N GLU A 9 -19.99 -17.79 -14.94
CA GLU A 9 -19.94 -19.21 -14.54
C GLU A 9 -19.25 -19.38 -13.19
N ILE A 10 -18.14 -18.68 -12.95
CA ILE A 10 -17.46 -18.67 -11.65
C ILE A 10 -18.40 -18.16 -10.55
N LYS A 11 -19.13 -17.06 -10.81
CA LYS A 11 -20.09 -16.50 -9.84
C LYS A 11 -21.18 -17.50 -9.50
N GLN A 12 -21.86 -18.06 -10.51
CA GLN A 12 -22.93 -19.03 -10.31
C GLN A 12 -22.43 -20.27 -9.58
N PHE A 13 -21.24 -20.75 -9.94
CA PHE A 13 -20.59 -21.87 -9.26
C PHE A 13 -20.35 -21.59 -7.77
N ILE A 14 -19.82 -20.42 -7.42
CA ILE A 14 -19.56 -20.04 -6.03
C ILE A 14 -20.87 -19.94 -5.24
N GLU A 15 -21.88 -19.28 -5.80
CA GLU A 15 -23.20 -19.12 -5.15
C GLU A 15 -23.87 -20.48 -4.88
N GLN A 16 -23.69 -21.45 -5.79
CA GLN A 16 -24.25 -22.80 -5.64
C GLN A 16 -23.46 -23.68 -4.66
N ARG A 17 -22.12 -23.67 -4.73
CA ARG A 17 -21.26 -24.61 -3.99
C ARG A 17 -20.76 -24.07 -2.65
N PHE A 18 -20.71 -22.75 -2.49
CA PHE A 18 -20.16 -22.10 -1.30
C PHE A 18 -21.10 -20.99 -0.79
N PRO A 19 -22.33 -21.35 -0.37
CA PRO A 19 -23.36 -20.37 0.04
C PRO A 19 -22.97 -19.52 1.26
N ARG A 20 -21.95 -19.94 2.02
CA ARG A 20 -21.38 -19.18 3.15
C ARG A 20 -20.52 -18.00 2.72
N LEU A 21 -20.16 -17.93 1.43
CA LEU A 21 -19.37 -16.82 0.89
C LEU A 21 -20.28 -15.67 0.47
N VAL A 22 -20.13 -14.53 1.14
CA VAL A 22 -20.87 -13.30 0.87
C VAL A 22 -20.19 -12.50 -0.25
N PRO A 23 -20.88 -12.26 -1.38
CA PRO A 23 -20.33 -11.48 -2.47
C PRO A 23 -20.32 -9.98 -2.15
N LYS A 24 -19.25 -9.30 -2.57
CA LYS A 24 -19.10 -7.85 -2.59
C LYS A 24 -18.64 -7.42 -3.97
N VAL A 25 -19.57 -6.84 -4.71
CA VAL A 25 -19.32 -6.36 -6.07
C VAL A 25 -18.60 -5.02 -6.00
N ASN A 26 -17.48 -4.91 -6.72
CA ASN A 26 -16.81 -3.65 -6.99
C ASN A 26 -16.68 -3.57 -8.52
N GLY A 27 -16.91 -2.41 -9.15
CA GLY A 27 -17.05 -2.28 -10.61
C GLY A 27 -15.94 -2.90 -11.48
N LYS A 28 -14.79 -3.27 -10.89
CA LYS A 28 -13.65 -3.94 -11.56
C LYS A 28 -13.45 -5.42 -11.18
N SER A 29 -14.11 -5.95 -10.15
CA SER A 29 -13.94 -7.32 -9.66
C SER A 29 -15.00 -7.71 -8.64
N ASP A 30 -15.39 -8.97 -8.64
CA ASP A 30 -16.28 -9.54 -7.63
C ASP A 30 -15.43 -10.17 -6.53
N SER A 31 -15.64 -9.78 -5.28
CA SER A 31 -14.90 -10.31 -4.12
C SER A 31 -15.85 -11.11 -3.25
N TYR A 32 -15.41 -12.25 -2.72
CA TYR A 32 -16.23 -13.12 -1.89
C TYR A 32 -15.58 -13.27 -0.52
N TYR A 33 -16.39 -13.10 0.52
CA TYR A 33 -15.97 -13.03 1.91
C TYR A 33 -16.61 -14.15 2.71
N LEU A 34 -15.88 -14.73 3.66
CA LEU A 34 -16.51 -15.60 4.66
C LEU A 34 -16.94 -14.71 5.83
N ASP A 35 -18.25 -14.54 6.02
CA ASP A 35 -18.81 -13.77 7.13
C ASP A 35 -18.84 -14.60 8.43
N HIS A 36 -18.59 -13.92 9.55
CA HIS A 36 -18.81 -14.37 10.93
C HIS A 36 -18.25 -15.72 11.37
N VAL A 37 -16.94 -15.77 11.65
CA VAL A 37 -16.36 -16.84 12.50
C VAL A 37 -15.63 -16.30 13.73
N ARG A 38 -15.45 -14.97 13.90
CA ARG A 38 -14.81 -14.41 15.11
C ARG A 38 -15.49 -13.14 15.57
N GLU A 39 -16.02 -13.16 16.80
CA GLU A 39 -16.87 -12.14 17.44
C GLU A 39 -16.33 -10.70 17.47
N LYS A 40 -15.13 -10.40 16.96
CA LYS A 40 -14.51 -9.07 17.07
C LYS A 40 -13.63 -8.65 15.87
N ARG A 41 -13.76 -9.26 14.67
CA ARG A 41 -12.95 -8.87 13.50
C ARG A 41 -13.72 -8.85 12.18
N ASP A 42 -13.30 -7.90 11.33
CA ASP A 42 -13.78 -7.69 9.97
C ASP A 42 -13.70 -8.96 9.10
N SER A 43 -14.67 -9.11 8.20
CA SER A 43 -14.81 -10.21 7.26
C SER A 43 -13.53 -10.51 6.46
N THR A 44 -13.24 -11.80 6.22
CA THR A 44 -12.05 -12.23 5.48
C THR A 44 -12.40 -12.56 4.03
N ARG A 45 -11.69 -11.92 3.09
CA ARG A 45 -11.90 -12.12 1.65
C ARG A 45 -11.24 -13.41 1.18
N ILE A 46 -12.00 -14.47 0.99
CA ILE A 46 -11.48 -15.74 0.47
C ILE A 46 -11.07 -15.61 -0.99
N LEU A 47 -11.89 -14.94 -1.79
CA LEU A 47 -11.75 -14.96 -3.25
C LEU A 47 -11.94 -13.59 -3.88
N ARG A 48 -11.21 -13.32 -4.95
CA ARG A 48 -11.46 -12.18 -5.85
C ARG A 48 -11.38 -12.65 -7.30
N VAL A 49 -12.45 -12.40 -8.04
CA VAL A 49 -12.59 -12.72 -9.46
C VAL A 49 -12.47 -11.43 -10.27
N LYS A 50 -11.46 -11.35 -11.14
CA LYS A 50 -11.32 -10.23 -12.08
C LYS A 50 -12.12 -10.51 -13.36
N ARG A 51 -13.03 -9.61 -13.71
CA ARG A 51 -13.94 -9.76 -14.88
C ARG A 51 -13.23 -9.91 -16.23
N ARG A 52 -11.99 -9.41 -16.37
CA ARG A 52 -11.25 -9.41 -17.64
C ARG A 52 -10.27 -10.57 -17.83
N SER A 53 -9.89 -11.27 -16.75
CA SER A 53 -8.82 -12.28 -16.80
C SER A 53 -9.20 -13.60 -16.16
N CYS A 54 -10.40 -13.71 -15.58
CA CYS A 54 -10.82 -14.84 -14.73
C CYS A 54 -9.77 -15.24 -13.70
N GLU A 55 -8.90 -14.29 -13.35
CA GLU A 55 -7.81 -14.48 -12.41
C GLU A 55 -8.39 -14.50 -11.01
N ILE A 56 -8.12 -15.60 -10.32
CA ILE A 56 -8.58 -15.85 -8.98
C ILE A 56 -7.46 -15.47 -8.03
N LYS A 57 -7.70 -14.42 -7.23
CA LYS A 57 -6.77 -14.02 -6.19
C LYS A 57 -7.32 -14.41 -4.83
N LEU A 58 -6.70 -15.42 -4.23
CA LEU A 58 -6.96 -15.86 -2.87
C LEU A 58 -6.22 -14.93 -1.90
N VAL A 59 -6.93 -14.39 -0.89
CA VAL A 59 -6.33 -13.46 0.07
C VAL A 59 -6.74 -13.84 1.49
N VAL A 60 -5.99 -14.73 2.13
CA VAL A 60 -6.25 -15.01 3.54
C VAL A 60 -5.66 -13.90 4.41
N SER A 61 -6.54 -13.23 5.15
CA SER A 61 -6.14 -12.42 6.30
C SER A 61 -5.88 -13.37 7.46
N THR A 62 -4.61 -13.50 7.87
CA THR A 62 -4.28 -14.33 9.04
C THR A 62 -4.73 -13.66 10.35
N PRO A 63 -4.90 -14.42 11.44
CA PRO A 63 -5.19 -13.88 12.77
C PRO A 63 -4.16 -12.87 13.31
N LYS A 64 -2.99 -12.72 12.70
CA LYS A 64 -1.98 -11.73 13.09
C LYS A 64 -1.92 -10.52 12.14
N GLY A 65 -2.89 -10.37 11.24
CA GLY A 65 -2.92 -9.25 10.27
C GLY A 65 -2.00 -9.44 9.06
N GLY A 66 -1.27 -10.56 8.97
CA GLY A 66 -0.51 -10.92 7.77
C GLY A 66 -1.44 -11.30 6.63
N ARG A 67 -1.22 -10.76 5.44
CA ARG A 67 -1.95 -11.12 4.21
C ARG A 67 -1.14 -12.13 3.42
N LEU A 68 -1.60 -13.38 3.36
CA LEU A 68 -1.09 -14.35 2.39
C LEU A 68 -1.93 -14.19 1.12
N ALA A 69 -1.33 -13.59 0.10
CA ALA A 69 -1.94 -13.52 -1.22
C ALA A 69 -1.22 -14.51 -2.14
N ARG A 70 -1.90 -15.56 -2.58
CA ARG A 70 -1.42 -16.34 -3.73
C ARG A 70 -1.52 -15.47 -4.98
N GLN A 71 -0.46 -15.43 -5.79
CA GLN A 71 -0.46 -14.68 -7.05
C GLN A 71 -1.27 -15.47 -8.08
N GLY A 72 -2.09 -14.75 -8.86
CA GLY A 72 -3.26 -15.28 -9.54
C GLY A 72 -2.97 -16.47 -10.46
N GLU A 73 -3.58 -17.59 -10.13
CA GLU A 73 -3.65 -18.77 -10.98
C GLU A 73 -4.89 -18.66 -11.87
N VAL A 74 -4.75 -19.01 -13.15
CA VAL A 74 -5.88 -19.08 -14.08
C VAL A 74 -6.47 -20.48 -13.95
N ILE A 75 -7.62 -20.60 -13.28
CA ILE A 75 -8.26 -21.88 -13.05
C ILE A 75 -9.19 -22.19 -14.23
N SER A 76 -8.96 -23.32 -14.89
CA SER A 76 -9.65 -23.71 -16.13
C SER A 76 -10.82 -24.68 -15.93
N ASN A 77 -11.02 -25.22 -14.72
CA ASN A 77 -12.16 -26.12 -14.43
C ASN A 77 -12.75 -25.85 -13.04
N THR A 78 -14.01 -26.28 -12.85
CA THR A 78 -14.77 -26.04 -11.62
C THR A 78 -14.31 -26.89 -10.44
N ASP A 79 -13.75 -28.07 -10.67
CA ASP A 79 -13.36 -29.00 -9.60
C ASP A 79 -12.08 -28.53 -8.88
N THR A 80 -11.10 -28.08 -9.64
CA THR A 80 -9.90 -27.39 -9.13
C THR A 80 -10.30 -26.14 -8.37
N LEU A 81 -11.26 -25.36 -8.89
CA LEU A 81 -11.78 -24.19 -8.19
C LEU A 81 -12.44 -24.57 -6.86
N ALA A 82 -13.25 -25.64 -6.86
CA ALA A 82 -13.91 -26.14 -5.65
C ALA A 82 -12.90 -26.54 -4.58
N SER A 83 -11.91 -27.35 -4.95
CA SER A 83 -10.86 -27.83 -4.03
C SER A 83 -10.12 -26.65 -3.41
N ILE A 84 -9.73 -25.68 -4.24
CA ILE A 84 -8.99 -24.51 -3.78
C ILE A 84 -9.83 -23.68 -2.79
N ILE A 85 -11.11 -23.41 -3.10
CA ILE A 85 -11.96 -22.64 -2.19
C ILE A 85 -12.19 -23.40 -0.88
N ALA A 86 -12.42 -24.72 -0.95
CA ALA A 86 -12.63 -25.57 0.22
C ALA A 86 -11.39 -25.61 1.14
N ASP A 87 -10.20 -25.78 0.56
CA ASP A 87 -8.93 -25.78 1.30
C ASP A 87 -8.70 -24.44 2.02
N GLU A 88 -9.03 -23.32 1.37
CA GLU A 88 -8.87 -21.99 1.96
C GLU A 88 -9.88 -21.71 3.08
N ILE A 89 -11.13 -22.18 2.93
CA ILE A 89 -12.12 -22.13 4.02
C ILE A 89 -11.67 -22.98 5.21
N ALA A 90 -11.28 -24.23 4.97
CA ALA A 90 -10.79 -25.14 6.01
C ALA A 90 -9.55 -24.57 6.71
N LEU A 91 -8.64 -23.95 5.95
CA LEU A 91 -7.47 -23.29 6.50
C LEU A 91 -7.85 -22.14 7.43
N PHE A 92 -8.73 -21.25 6.96
CA PHE A 92 -9.21 -20.13 7.76
C PHE A 92 -9.88 -20.60 9.07
N GLU A 93 -10.72 -21.62 8.99
CA GLU A 93 -11.41 -22.21 10.15
C GLU A 93 -10.43 -22.88 11.12
N SER A 94 -9.38 -23.54 10.63
CA SER A 94 -8.34 -24.14 11.47
C SER A 94 -7.46 -23.12 12.21
N GLY A 95 -7.49 -21.85 11.80
CA GLY A 95 -6.65 -20.78 12.36
C GLY A 95 -5.15 -20.94 12.09
N ARG A 96 -4.73 -21.92 11.28
CA ARG A 96 -3.34 -22.14 10.88
C ARG A 96 -2.98 -21.22 9.71
N ALA A 97 -1.72 -20.79 9.64
CA ALA A 97 -1.17 -20.19 8.43
C ALA A 97 -0.36 -21.28 7.70
N ILE A 98 -0.69 -21.59 6.44
CA ILE A 98 0.17 -22.46 5.63
C ILE A 98 1.38 -21.63 5.18
N ALA A 99 2.58 -22.04 5.57
CA ALA A 99 3.77 -21.77 4.78
C ALA A 99 3.64 -22.61 3.49
N SER A 100 3.45 -21.96 2.34
CA SER A 100 3.16 -22.67 1.08
C SER A 100 4.27 -23.68 0.73
N PRO A 101 4.00 -24.99 0.60
CA PRO A 101 5.01 -25.97 0.19
C PRO A 101 5.35 -25.89 -1.31
N LEU A 102 4.57 -25.15 -2.10
CA LEU A 102 4.67 -25.11 -3.57
C LEU A 102 5.55 -23.97 -4.13
N ALA A 103 6.27 -23.23 -3.27
CA ALA A 103 7.31 -22.32 -3.75
C ALA A 103 8.59 -23.05 -4.21
N ALA A 104 8.68 -24.37 -4.07
CA ALA A 104 9.90 -25.16 -4.25
C ALA A 104 9.85 -26.21 -5.38
N ILE A 105 8.94 -26.13 -6.36
CA ILE A 105 8.92 -27.07 -7.50
C ILE A 105 9.18 -26.33 -8.82
N ASN A 106 10.44 -26.45 -9.26
CA ASN A 106 10.97 -26.39 -10.62
C ASN A 106 10.19 -25.60 -11.69
N SER A 107 10.65 -24.37 -11.97
CA SER A 107 10.49 -23.75 -13.29
C SER A 107 11.79 -23.91 -14.08
N PRO A 108 11.83 -24.69 -15.17
CA PRO A 108 13.01 -24.78 -16.02
C PRO A 108 13.04 -23.58 -16.95
N LYS A 109 13.83 -22.56 -16.59
CA LYS A 109 14.42 -21.63 -17.56
C LYS A 109 15.64 -20.95 -16.97
N ALA A 110 16.74 -21.71 -16.95
CA ALA A 110 18.07 -21.12 -16.98
C ALA A 110 18.23 -20.41 -18.34
N ALA A 111 18.07 -19.10 -18.32
CA ALA A 111 18.69 -18.23 -19.31
C ALA A 111 19.43 -17.17 -18.50
N VAL A 112 20.74 -17.14 -18.69
CA VAL A 112 21.71 -16.20 -18.14
C VAL A 112 21.09 -14.80 -18.13
N CYS A 113 20.70 -14.35 -16.95
CA CYS A 113 20.25 -12.99 -16.71
C CYS A 113 21.05 -12.51 -15.52
N SER A 114 22.00 -11.62 -15.80
CA SER A 114 22.66 -10.77 -14.82
C SER A 114 21.66 -10.32 -13.75
N PRO A 115 22.07 -10.16 -12.47
CA PRO A 115 21.14 -9.85 -11.38
C PRO A 115 20.26 -8.67 -11.77
N ARG A 116 18.97 -8.92 -11.95
CA ARG A 116 18.01 -7.85 -12.26
C ARG A 116 17.96 -6.95 -11.03
N PRO A 117 18.20 -5.64 -11.18
CA PRO A 117 18.06 -4.71 -10.07
C PRO A 117 16.65 -4.83 -9.49
N SER A 118 16.55 -4.74 -8.16
CA SER A 118 15.27 -4.82 -7.46
C SER A 118 14.29 -3.79 -8.02
N SER A 119 12.97 -3.98 -7.82
CA SER A 119 11.97 -2.97 -8.20
C SER A 119 12.29 -1.59 -7.65
N ASP A 120 12.96 -1.54 -6.49
CA ASP A 120 13.38 -0.31 -5.82
C ASP A 120 14.56 0.34 -6.56
N GLN A 121 15.53 -0.45 -7.03
CA GLN A 121 16.67 0.04 -7.82
C GLN A 121 16.26 0.52 -9.23
N ARG A 122 15.27 -0.13 -9.86
CA ARG A 122 14.70 0.32 -11.15
C ARG A 122 13.87 1.60 -11.02
N ALA A 123 13.14 1.76 -9.91
CA ALA A 123 12.35 2.95 -9.63
C ALA A 123 13.22 4.19 -9.36
N VAL A 124 14.41 3.99 -8.79
CA VAL A 124 15.41 5.06 -8.61
C VAL A 124 16.14 5.36 -9.92
N ALA A 125 16.60 4.33 -10.64
CA ALA A 125 17.42 4.51 -11.85
C ALA A 125 16.71 5.26 -13.01
N LEU A 126 15.39 5.12 -13.18
CA LEU A 126 14.63 5.87 -14.19
C LEU A 126 14.45 7.36 -13.87
N VAL A 127 14.75 7.76 -12.63
CA VAL A 127 14.62 9.13 -12.15
C VAL A 127 16.00 9.78 -11.88
N SER A 128 17.06 8.99 -11.85
CA SER A 128 18.43 9.40 -11.51
C SER A 128 19.37 9.63 -12.71
N GLY A 129 18.86 9.62 -13.94
CA GLY A 129 19.70 9.74 -15.15
C GLY A 129 20.26 11.14 -15.42
N ASP A 130 19.61 12.20 -14.93
CA ASP A 130 20.13 13.58 -15.01
C ASP A 130 19.51 14.44 -13.88
N THR A 131 20.28 14.56 -12.79
CA THR A 131 20.24 15.52 -11.67
C THR A 131 19.06 16.49 -11.55
N ALA A 132 17.92 16.04 -11.03
CA ALA A 132 16.96 17.00 -10.45
C ALA A 132 16.03 16.44 -9.40
N PHE A 133 15.50 15.23 -9.61
CA PHE A 133 14.59 14.64 -8.66
C PHE A 133 15.32 13.57 -7.84
N GLN A 134 15.82 14.00 -6.69
CA GLN A 134 16.46 13.11 -5.72
C GLN A 134 15.47 12.79 -4.62
N PHE A 135 15.20 11.50 -4.47
CA PHE A 135 14.42 10.95 -3.38
C PHE A 135 15.34 10.74 -2.19
N ASP A 136 15.49 11.78 -1.37
CA ASP A 136 16.36 11.69 -0.19
C ASP A 136 15.59 11.07 0.98
N ARG A 137 16.22 10.07 1.59
CA ARG A 137 15.74 9.46 2.83
C ARG A 137 16.54 10.01 3.99
N ASP A 138 15.83 10.44 5.02
CA ASP A 138 16.40 10.71 6.31
C ASP A 138 15.64 9.91 7.36
N GLU A 139 16.29 8.91 7.94
CA GLU A 139 15.67 8.06 8.95
C GLU A 139 15.56 8.77 10.30
N ASN A 140 16.39 9.77 10.58
CA ASN A 140 16.37 10.55 11.82
C ASN A 140 16.29 9.68 13.11
N GLY A 141 16.97 8.53 13.11
CA GLY A 141 16.96 7.57 14.22
C GLY A 141 15.63 6.82 14.43
N VAL A 142 14.69 6.91 13.48
CA VAL A 142 13.38 6.25 13.53
C VAL A 142 13.48 4.82 12.99
N ASP A 143 12.97 3.85 13.75
CA ASP A 143 12.91 2.44 13.33
C ASP A 143 11.95 2.26 12.14
N PRO A 144 12.43 1.86 10.95
CA PRO A 144 11.58 1.72 9.77
C PRO A 144 10.66 0.50 9.80
N PHE A 145 10.80 -0.41 10.76
CA PHE A 145 9.95 -1.60 10.86
C PHE A 145 8.71 -1.36 11.73
N LEU A 146 8.65 -0.24 12.43
CA LEU A 146 7.52 0.14 13.28
C LEU A 146 6.59 1.14 12.59
N ARG A 147 5.41 1.30 13.17
CA ARG A 147 4.47 2.37 12.79
C ARG A 147 5.17 3.72 12.97
N LEU A 148 5.06 4.60 11.98
CA LEU A 148 5.77 5.87 11.98
C LEU A 148 5.02 6.97 11.23
N LEU A 149 5.42 8.20 11.53
CA LEU A 149 5.10 9.38 10.73
C LEU A 149 6.29 9.76 9.84
N TYR A 150 6.00 10.29 8.66
CA TYR A 150 6.99 10.83 7.74
C TYR A 150 6.54 12.17 7.17
N TYR A 151 7.52 12.99 6.81
CA TYR A 151 7.35 14.32 6.26
C TYR A 151 8.02 14.40 4.89
N TRP A 152 7.25 14.81 3.89
CA TRP A 152 7.74 15.17 2.57
C TRP A 152 7.97 16.67 2.51
N GLU A 153 9.14 17.05 2.02
CA GLU A 153 9.50 18.42 1.68
C GLU A 153 9.94 18.47 0.22
N ILE A 154 9.30 19.34 -0.57
CA ILE A 154 9.62 19.59 -1.96
C ILE A 154 10.15 21.01 -2.04
N ARG A 155 11.38 21.18 -2.56
CA ARG A 155 12.00 22.48 -2.77
C ARG A 155 12.23 22.75 -4.24
N ASN A 156 11.92 23.97 -4.67
CA ASN A 156 12.22 24.42 -6.02
C ASN A 156 13.73 24.71 -6.19
N ALA A 157 14.13 25.15 -7.39
CA ALA A 157 15.53 25.43 -7.69
C ALA A 157 16.12 26.59 -6.87
N SER A 158 15.30 27.55 -6.41
CA SER A 158 15.70 28.64 -5.50
C SER A 158 15.79 28.20 -4.03
N GLY A 159 15.41 26.95 -3.71
CA GLY A 159 15.43 26.41 -2.35
C GLY A 159 14.17 26.70 -1.53
N GLU A 160 13.18 27.37 -2.11
CA GLU A 160 11.88 27.66 -1.48
C GLU A 160 11.01 26.41 -1.42
N ILE A 161 10.14 26.32 -0.41
CA ILE A 161 9.24 25.18 -0.22
C ILE A 161 8.09 25.27 -1.24
N ALA A 162 8.10 24.36 -2.21
CA ALA A 162 7.05 24.17 -3.21
C ALA A 162 5.99 23.14 -2.79
N GLY A 163 6.29 22.35 -1.75
CA GLY A 163 5.37 21.35 -1.24
C GLY A 163 5.78 20.81 0.12
N ARG A 164 4.81 20.63 1.01
CA ARG A 164 4.98 19.99 2.31
C ARG A 164 3.81 19.06 2.60
N TYR A 165 4.11 17.88 3.12
CA TYR A 165 3.10 16.86 3.42
C TYR A 165 3.54 15.96 4.58
N VAL A 166 2.65 15.70 5.51
CA VAL A 166 2.84 14.66 6.52
C VAL A 166 1.98 13.46 6.17
N GLY A 167 2.55 12.27 6.30
CA GLY A 167 1.82 11.01 6.18
C GLY A 167 2.18 10.02 7.27
N LYS A 168 1.29 9.03 7.44
CA LYS A 168 1.50 7.88 8.32
C LYS A 168 1.70 6.57 7.57
N ALA A 169 2.44 5.65 8.19
CA ALA A 169 2.63 4.30 7.68
C ALA A 169 2.68 3.25 8.80
N ALA A 170 2.39 2.00 8.41
CA ALA A 170 2.60 0.84 9.29
C ALA A 170 4.08 0.46 9.40
N ASP A 171 4.87 0.87 8.41
CA ASP A 171 6.32 0.66 8.28
C ASP A 171 6.89 1.71 7.31
N GLY A 172 8.20 1.89 7.32
CA GLY A 172 8.95 2.83 6.49
C GLY A 172 8.99 2.48 5.00
N SER A 173 8.47 1.33 4.56
CA SER A 173 8.46 0.98 3.13
C SER A 173 7.44 1.79 2.33
N ARG A 174 6.43 2.39 2.99
CA ARG A 174 5.28 2.99 2.30
C ARG A 174 5.66 4.13 1.33
N PRO A 175 6.47 5.13 1.72
CA PRO A 175 6.90 6.19 0.80
C PRO A 175 7.59 5.59 -0.43
N TRP A 176 8.53 4.66 -0.24
CA TRP A 176 9.35 4.07 -1.30
C TRP A 176 8.58 3.13 -2.24
N ARG A 177 7.66 2.34 -1.69
CA ARG A 177 6.93 1.35 -2.48
C ARG A 177 5.76 1.94 -3.25
N ARG A 178 5.09 2.97 -2.69
CA ARG A 178 3.83 3.48 -3.25
C ARG A 178 3.99 4.77 -4.04
N TYR A 179 4.85 5.68 -3.59
CA TYR A 179 4.91 7.03 -4.17
C TYR A 179 5.56 7.02 -5.55
N PRO A 180 6.73 6.37 -5.78
CA PRO A 180 7.36 6.33 -7.10
C PRO A 180 6.42 5.78 -8.17
N ARG A 181 5.77 4.64 -7.91
CA ARG A 181 4.80 4.04 -8.84
C ARG A 181 3.61 4.96 -9.14
N ARG A 182 3.16 5.74 -8.15
CA ARG A 182 2.05 6.69 -8.35
C ARG A 182 2.49 7.90 -9.16
N VAL A 183 3.67 8.42 -8.90
CA VAL A 183 4.28 9.50 -9.67
C VAL A 183 4.47 9.06 -11.12
N GLU A 184 5.03 7.88 -11.35
CA GLU A 184 5.20 7.29 -12.68
C GLU A 184 3.88 7.17 -13.45
N ASN A 185 2.82 6.69 -12.79
CA ASN A 185 1.50 6.63 -13.41
C ASN A 185 0.99 8.02 -13.82
N LEU A 186 1.13 9.02 -12.94
CA LEU A 186 0.71 10.39 -13.23
C LEU A 186 1.50 10.98 -14.41
N LEU A 187 2.81 10.73 -14.47
CA LEU A 187 3.65 11.16 -15.59
C LEU A 187 3.27 10.49 -16.93
N ARG A 188 2.61 9.32 -16.89
CA ARG A 188 2.03 8.65 -18.07
C ARG A 188 0.61 9.11 -18.40
N GLY A 189 0.08 10.12 -17.73
CA GLY A 189 -1.26 10.67 -17.96
C GLY A 189 -2.38 10.02 -17.14
N ASP A 190 -2.07 9.21 -16.12
CA ASP A 190 -3.08 8.84 -15.11
C ASP A 190 -3.52 10.11 -14.36
N SER A 191 -4.81 10.23 -14.05
CA SER A 191 -5.37 11.35 -13.29
C SER A 191 -5.60 11.02 -11.82
N TYR A 192 -5.46 9.74 -11.43
CA TYR A 192 -5.73 9.29 -10.07
C TYR A 192 -4.51 9.48 -9.14
N GLY A 193 -4.60 10.46 -8.25
CA GLY A 193 -3.60 10.74 -7.24
C GLY A 193 -4.15 11.39 -5.98
N ARG A 194 -3.28 11.51 -4.98
CA ARG A 194 -3.50 12.46 -3.87
C ARG A 194 -2.72 13.73 -4.20
N SER A 195 -3.06 14.85 -3.59
CA SER A 195 -2.34 16.14 -3.70
C SER A 195 -0.82 15.98 -3.70
N ILE A 196 -0.26 15.25 -2.73
CA ILE A 196 1.19 15.00 -2.66
C ILE A 196 1.74 14.22 -3.87
N HIS A 197 0.99 13.27 -4.43
CA HIS A 197 1.45 12.53 -5.61
C HIS A 197 1.51 13.45 -6.84
N HIS A 198 0.53 14.34 -7.00
CA HIS A 198 0.56 15.35 -8.07
C HIS A 198 1.72 16.33 -7.87
N ALA A 199 1.93 16.82 -6.65
CA ALA A 199 3.05 17.70 -6.34
C ALA A 199 4.41 17.03 -6.61
N LEU A 200 4.53 15.74 -6.30
CA LEU A 200 5.75 14.97 -6.59
C LEU A 200 5.94 14.74 -8.10
N ALA A 201 4.88 14.47 -8.85
CA ALA A 201 4.97 14.37 -10.31
C ALA A 201 5.34 15.71 -10.95
N GLU A 202 4.73 16.81 -10.50
CA GLU A 202 5.08 18.15 -10.91
C GLU A 202 6.54 18.49 -10.59
N SER A 203 7.04 18.11 -9.40
CA SER A 203 8.45 18.33 -9.05
C SER A 203 9.42 17.56 -9.94
N VAL A 204 9.04 16.39 -10.47
CA VAL A 204 9.86 15.69 -11.47
C VAL A 204 9.95 16.50 -12.75
N LEU A 205 8.81 17.01 -13.24
CA LEU A 205 8.75 17.82 -14.47
C LEU A 205 9.51 19.14 -14.33
N GLN A 206 9.42 19.78 -13.16
CA GLN A 206 10.04 21.08 -12.85
C GLN A 206 11.46 20.96 -12.31
N ARG A 207 12.03 19.74 -12.24
CA ARG A 207 13.39 19.51 -11.74
C ARG A 207 13.60 20.00 -10.30
N HIS A 208 12.59 19.86 -9.46
CA HIS A 208 12.63 20.18 -8.03
C HIS A 208 13.13 19.00 -7.19
N ARG A 209 13.68 19.28 -6.01
CA ARG A 209 14.15 18.25 -5.05
C ARG A 209 13.04 17.85 -4.10
N ALA A 210 12.91 16.55 -3.80
CA ALA A 210 11.92 16.03 -2.86
C ALA A 210 12.55 15.11 -1.79
N LYS A 211 12.62 15.59 -0.54
CA LYS A 211 13.12 14.83 0.61
C LYS A 211 11.96 14.22 1.39
N VAL A 212 12.12 12.97 1.84
CA VAL A 212 11.26 12.39 2.87
C VAL A 212 12.07 12.11 4.14
N THR A 213 11.62 12.67 5.25
CA THR A 213 12.19 12.47 6.58
C THR A 213 11.23 11.65 7.42
N PHE A 214 11.71 10.60 8.09
CA PHE A 214 10.92 9.90 9.10
C PHE A 214 10.95 10.75 10.38
N LEU A 215 9.77 11.08 10.91
CA LEU A 215 9.65 11.99 12.04
C LEU A 215 9.86 11.21 13.34
N CYS A 216 8.97 10.27 13.63
CA CYS A 216 9.01 9.46 14.84
C CYS A 216 8.26 8.14 14.65
N ASN A 217 8.61 7.15 15.49
CA ASN A 217 7.79 5.97 15.67
C ASN A 217 6.57 6.31 16.54
N VAL A 218 5.44 5.72 16.21
CA VAL A 218 4.19 5.88 16.96
C VAL A 218 3.96 4.64 17.81
N PRO A 219 3.76 4.78 19.14
CA PRO A 219 3.47 3.65 20.03
C PRO A 219 2.29 2.80 19.55
N SER A 220 2.33 1.50 19.82
CA SER A 220 1.32 0.56 19.34
C SER A 220 -0.08 0.82 19.91
N ASP A 221 -0.12 1.32 21.14
CA ASP A 221 -1.31 1.70 21.91
C ASP A 221 -1.82 3.12 21.58
N ALA A 222 -1.03 3.93 20.87
CA ALA A 222 -1.42 5.26 20.46
C ALA A 222 -2.23 5.27 19.15
N ASP A 223 -3.15 6.25 19.07
CA ASP A 223 -3.83 6.57 17.83
C ASP A 223 -2.91 7.37 16.89
N ILE A 224 -2.44 6.70 15.83
CA ILE A 224 -1.58 7.30 14.81
C ILE A 224 -2.27 8.40 14.02
N ASP A 225 -3.59 8.41 13.96
CA ASP A 225 -4.34 9.43 13.25
C ASP A 225 -4.30 10.75 14.02
N THR A 226 -4.39 10.68 15.35
CA THR A 226 -4.20 11.83 16.23
C THR A 226 -2.76 12.37 16.17
N TRP A 227 -1.75 11.49 16.21
CA TRP A 227 -0.35 11.91 16.03
C TRP A 227 -0.09 12.55 14.66
N GLU A 228 -0.65 12.01 13.57
CA GLU A 228 -0.54 12.58 12.23
C GLU A 228 -1.15 13.99 12.18
N LYS A 229 -2.32 14.21 12.80
CA LYS A 229 -2.95 15.54 12.88
C LYS A 229 -2.08 16.54 13.64
N HIS A 230 -1.46 16.15 14.76
CA HIS A 230 -0.53 17.02 15.49
C HIS A 230 0.65 17.42 14.61
N ALA A 231 1.27 16.44 13.92
CA ALA A 231 2.38 16.71 13.03
C ALA A 231 1.99 17.62 11.86
N ILE A 232 0.83 17.40 11.24
CA ILE A 232 0.29 18.27 10.18
C ILE A 232 0.10 19.70 10.66
N ALA A 233 -0.45 19.88 11.87
CA ALA A 233 -0.70 21.20 12.43
C ALA A 233 0.63 21.93 12.74
N VAL A 234 1.58 21.26 13.41
CA VAL A 234 2.84 21.90 13.82
C VAL A 234 3.77 22.19 12.63
N LEU A 235 3.78 21.32 11.61
CA LEU A 235 4.52 21.56 10.36
C LEU A 235 3.75 22.40 9.34
N ASP A 236 2.56 22.87 9.72
CA ASP A 236 1.73 23.76 8.93
C ASP A 236 1.49 23.23 7.51
N CYS A 237 1.18 21.93 7.41
CA CYS A 237 1.05 21.19 6.14
C CYS A 237 -0.38 21.17 5.58
N TYR A 238 -1.32 21.84 6.24
CA TYR A 238 -2.74 21.89 5.91
C TYR A 238 -3.23 23.33 5.79
N GLY A 239 -4.01 23.63 4.75
CA GLY A 239 -4.63 24.93 4.56
C GLY A 239 -4.75 25.28 3.08
N ASN A 240 -4.79 26.57 2.78
CA ASN A 240 -4.99 27.10 1.44
C ASN A 240 -3.70 27.53 0.75
N ARG A 241 -2.54 27.44 1.42
CA ARG A 241 -1.29 27.82 0.75
C ARG A 241 -0.93 26.81 -0.32
N PRO A 242 -0.35 27.25 -1.46
CA PRO A 242 0.00 26.35 -2.57
C PRO A 242 0.91 25.19 -2.18
N ASP A 243 1.78 25.41 -1.19
CA ASP A 243 2.74 24.42 -0.71
C ASP A 243 2.12 23.38 0.24
N GLN A 244 0.93 23.62 0.80
CA GLN A 244 0.29 22.72 1.75
C GLN A 244 -0.43 21.57 1.04
N ARG A 245 0.02 20.33 1.26
CA ARG A 245 -0.50 19.16 0.52
C ARG A 245 -1.37 18.23 1.36
N ASN A 246 -1.57 18.45 2.67
CA ASN A 246 -2.63 17.75 3.42
C ASN A 246 -3.97 18.47 3.22
N ARG A 247 -5.02 17.76 2.78
CA ARG A 247 -6.32 18.38 2.40
C ARG A 247 -7.44 18.28 3.44
N THR A 248 -7.37 17.35 4.39
CA THR A 248 -8.48 17.11 5.34
C THR A 248 -8.04 16.90 6.79
N ALA A 249 -6.75 16.68 7.04
CA ALA A 249 -6.24 16.13 8.30
C ALA A 249 -5.58 17.17 9.24
N GLY A 250 -6.13 18.38 9.34
CA GLY A 250 -5.66 19.41 10.29
C GLY A 250 -6.76 20.16 11.03
N ARG A 251 -8.04 19.86 10.77
CA ARG A 251 -9.15 20.76 11.16
C ARG A 251 -9.59 20.71 12.62
N GLN A 252 -9.26 19.67 13.38
CA GLN A 252 -9.70 19.55 14.77
C GLN A 252 -8.69 18.72 15.56
N LEU A 253 -7.89 19.39 16.37
CA LEU A 253 -7.19 18.78 17.51
C LEU A 253 -7.97 19.20 18.75
N SER A 254 -8.68 18.25 19.37
CA SER A 254 -9.33 18.45 20.67
C SER A 254 -8.33 18.52 21.81
N GLU A 255 -7.17 17.89 21.62
CA GLU A 255 -6.10 17.82 22.60
C GLU A 255 -5.01 18.85 22.31
N LYS A 256 -4.60 19.60 23.33
CA LYS A 256 -3.56 20.64 23.22
C LYS A 256 -2.13 20.09 23.35
N ILE A 257 -1.96 18.86 23.86
CA ILE A 257 -0.64 18.33 24.21
C ILE A 257 -0.06 17.60 23.00
N VAL A 258 1.01 18.15 22.43
CA VAL A 258 1.77 17.50 21.36
C VAL A 258 2.65 16.39 21.98
N PRO A 259 2.65 15.16 21.45
CA PRO A 259 3.49 14.08 21.98
C PRO A 259 4.98 14.45 22.00
N GLN A 260 5.67 14.13 23.10
CA GLN A 260 7.08 14.52 23.30
C GLN A 260 8.02 14.00 22.20
N ALA A 261 7.83 12.75 21.75
CA ALA A 261 8.61 12.17 20.66
C ALA A 261 8.43 12.95 19.34
N LEU A 262 7.22 13.47 19.10
CA LEU A 262 6.97 14.34 17.95
C LEU A 262 7.64 15.70 18.14
N VAL A 263 7.59 16.30 19.33
CA VAL A 263 8.31 17.56 19.62
C VAL A 263 9.81 17.42 19.35
N GLN A 264 10.43 16.35 19.84
CA GLN A 264 11.87 16.07 19.62
C GLN A 264 12.19 15.92 18.13
N ALA A 265 11.38 15.15 17.40
CA ALA A 265 11.54 14.97 15.96
C ALA A 265 11.46 16.30 15.19
N LEU A 266 10.56 17.18 15.60
CA LEU A 266 10.36 18.48 14.96
C LEU A 266 11.48 19.48 15.27
N THR A 267 12.06 19.41 16.47
CA THR A 267 13.27 20.17 16.80
C THR A 267 14.45 19.71 15.95
N ALA A 268 14.65 18.39 15.81
CA ALA A 268 15.71 17.83 14.97
C ALA A 268 15.54 18.21 13.48
N LEU A 269 14.31 18.29 12.98
CA LEU A 269 14.05 18.69 11.59
C LEU A 269 14.42 20.15 11.29
N ARG A 270 14.49 21.01 12.31
CA ARG A 270 14.79 22.45 12.17
C ARG A 270 16.26 22.81 12.45
N ALA A 271 17.03 21.88 13.01
CA ALA A 271 18.45 22.03 13.29
C ALA A 271 19.28 21.79 12.02
#